data_AF-A0A453MGM3-F1
#
_entry.id   AF-A0A453MGM3-F1
#
_cell.length_a   1.000
_cell.length_b   1.000
_cell.length_c   1.000
_cell.angle_alpha   90.00
_cell.angle_beta   90.00
_cell.angle_gamma   90.00
#
_symmetry.space_group_name_H-M   'P 1'
#
loop_
_entity.id
_entity.type
_entity.pdbx_description
1 polymer ?
#
loop_
_entity_poly.entity_id
_entity_poly.type
_entity_poly.pdbx_seq_one_letter_code
_entity_poly.pdbx_strand_id
1 'polypeptide(L)'
;MINPELIVGMLFMASMEDNEAIEIVGAERFSQYMGYGSSFRFVGDYLDTKPLDAMGRRKTRIVAIDALDCPTKLQYETSGLLR
;
A
#
# COMPACT_ATOMS: atom_id res chain seq x y z
N MET A 1 -7.71 -4.19 -0.21
CA MET A 1 -8.56 -5.21 0.45
C MET A 1 -7.98 -6.62 0.45
N ILE A 2 -7.15 -7.02 -0.52
CA ILE A 2 -6.62 -8.39 -0.58
C ILE A 2 -5.59 -8.71 0.53
N ASN A 3 -4.99 -7.68 1.15
CA ASN A 3 -4.16 -7.74 2.35
C ASN A 3 -4.88 -6.92 3.44
N PRO A 4 -5.86 -7.48 4.17
CA PRO A 4 -6.67 -6.73 5.13
C PRO A 4 -5.85 -6.26 6.34
N GLU A 5 -4.73 -6.89 6.63
CA GLU A 5 -3.80 -6.48 7.69
C GLU A 5 -3.30 -5.04 7.51
N LEU A 6 -3.25 -4.51 6.30
CA LEU A 6 -2.85 -3.13 6.04
C LEU A 6 -3.84 -2.11 6.61
N ILE A 7 -5.11 -2.49 6.78
CA ILE A 7 -6.20 -1.62 7.28
C ILE A 7 -5.94 -1.25 8.73
N VAL A 8 -5.27 -2.12 9.51
CA VAL A 8 -4.97 -1.87 10.92
C VAL A 8 -4.10 -0.62 11.12
N GLY A 9 -3.30 -0.25 10.12
CA GLY A 9 -2.47 0.96 10.16
C GLY A 9 -3.30 2.22 10.39
N MET A 10 -4.54 2.26 9.90
CA MET A 10 -5.45 3.40 10.11
C MET A 10 -5.80 3.64 11.59
N LEU A 11 -5.60 2.65 12.46
CA LEU A 11 -5.90 2.80 13.89
C LEU A 11 -4.86 3.64 14.63
N PHE A 12 -3.59 3.61 14.20
CA PHE A 12 -2.48 4.15 14.98
C PHE A 12 -1.49 4.99 14.18
N MET A 13 -1.64 5.10 12.86
CA MET A 13 -0.78 5.93 12.01
C MET A 13 -1.35 7.34 11.88
N ALA A 14 -0.52 8.34 12.13
CA ALA A 14 -0.84 9.73 11.83
C ALA A 14 -0.80 9.99 10.32
N SER A 15 -1.31 11.16 9.90
CA SER A 15 -1.13 11.63 8.52
C SER A 15 0.36 11.76 8.22
N MET A 16 0.79 11.31 7.04
CA MET A 16 2.17 11.45 6.60
C MET A 16 2.44 12.92 6.23
N GLU A 17 3.58 13.44 6.66
CA GLU A 17 4.16 14.68 6.16
C GLU A 17 4.98 14.42 4.87
N ASP A 18 5.39 15.49 4.17
CA ASP A 18 6.05 15.43 2.85
C ASP A 18 7.31 14.54 2.83
N ASN A 19 7.99 14.38 3.97
CA ASN A 19 9.21 13.60 4.10
C ASN A 19 9.00 12.23 4.79
N GLU A 20 7.75 11.79 4.95
CA GLU A 20 7.39 10.56 5.64
C GLU A 20 6.87 9.49 4.68
N ALA A 21 7.03 8.23 5.09
CA ALA A 21 6.49 7.09 4.39
C ALA A 21 6.15 6.00 5.39
N ILE A 22 5.14 5.19 5.08
CA ILE A 22 4.71 4.08 5.92
C ILE A 22 5.20 2.77 5.31
N GLU A 23 6.01 2.04 6.08
CA GLU A 23 6.47 0.71 5.71
C GLU A 23 5.73 -0.38 6.49
N ILE A 24 5.18 -1.35 5.75
CA ILE A 24 4.53 -2.54 6.31
C ILE A 24 5.22 -3.79 5.75
N VAL A 25 5.72 -4.64 6.65
CA VAL A 25 6.43 -5.88 6.34
C VAL A 25 5.67 -7.06 6.91
N GLY A 26 5.47 -8.09 6.09
CA GLY A 26 4.83 -9.33 6.55
C GLY A 26 3.39 -9.53 6.13
N ALA A 27 2.78 -8.56 5.44
CA ALA A 27 1.38 -8.63 5.09
C ALA A 27 1.07 -9.85 4.20
N GLU A 28 0.08 -10.65 4.61
CA GLU A 28 -0.40 -11.83 3.87
C GLU A 28 -1.54 -11.46 2.92
N ARG A 29 -1.52 -12.03 1.72
CA ARG A 29 -2.64 -11.89 0.77
C ARG A 29 -3.64 -13.02 1.01
N PHE A 30 -4.91 -12.68 1.19
CA PHE A 30 -5.98 -13.66 1.45
C PHE A 30 -6.94 -13.83 0.29
N SER A 31 -6.99 -12.89 -0.66
CA SER A 31 -8.04 -12.87 -1.69
C SER A 31 -7.51 -12.67 -3.11
N GLN A 32 -8.15 -13.35 -4.06
CA GLN A 32 -8.05 -13.10 -5.49
C GLN A 32 -9.12 -12.09 -5.92
N TYR A 33 -8.77 -11.24 -6.88
CA TYR A 33 -9.69 -10.26 -7.44
C TYR A 33 -9.47 -10.12 -8.94
N MET A 34 -10.49 -9.61 -9.62
CA MET A 34 -10.42 -9.18 -11.02
C MET A 34 -11.00 -7.77 -11.17
N GLY A 35 -10.64 -7.09 -12.26
CA GLY A 35 -11.09 -5.73 -12.54
C GLY A 35 -10.47 -4.66 -11.64
N TYR A 36 -10.88 -3.42 -11.87
CA TYR A 36 -10.44 -2.22 -11.15
C TYR A 36 -11.55 -1.15 -11.17
N GLY A 37 -11.53 -0.25 -10.18
CA GLY A 37 -12.59 0.76 -10.03
C GLY A 37 -13.97 0.13 -9.93
N SER A 38 -14.91 0.56 -10.78
CA SER A 38 -16.28 0.02 -10.83
C SER A 38 -16.37 -1.45 -11.25
N SER A 39 -15.34 -2.00 -11.90
CA SER A 39 -15.30 -3.41 -12.32
C SER A 39 -14.68 -4.35 -11.28
N PHE A 40 -14.23 -3.83 -10.13
CA PHE A 40 -13.58 -4.62 -9.09
C PHE A 40 -14.52 -5.72 -8.56
N ARG A 41 -14.03 -6.97 -8.56
CA ARG A 41 -14.78 -8.13 -8.09
C ARG A 41 -13.86 -9.11 -7.37
N PHE A 42 -14.31 -9.61 -6.22
CA PHE A 42 -13.71 -10.75 -5.54
C PHE A 42 -13.94 -12.04 -6.34
N VAL A 43 -12.88 -12.85 -6.52
CA VAL A 43 -12.92 -14.04 -7.39
C VAL A 43 -12.72 -15.34 -6.62
N GLY A 44 -12.20 -15.26 -5.39
CA GLY A 44 -11.98 -16.43 -4.54
C GLY A 44 -10.81 -16.22 -3.58
N ASP A 45 -10.52 -17.25 -2.80
CA ASP A 45 -9.45 -17.22 -1.81
C ASP A 45 -8.07 -17.28 -2.48
N TYR A 46 -7.08 -16.69 -1.81
CA TYR A 46 -5.68 -16.78 -2.20
C TYR A 46 -4.89 -17.41 -1.06
N LEU A 47 -4.24 -18.54 -1.34
CA LEU A 47 -3.27 -19.14 -0.43
C LEU A 47 -1.91 -18.51 -0.68
N ASP A 48 -1.42 -17.70 0.26
CA ASP A 48 -0.12 -17.05 0.11
C ASP A 48 1.02 -18.04 0.38
N THR A 49 1.74 -18.41 -0.67
CA THR A 49 2.89 -19.32 -0.62
C THR A 49 4.22 -18.59 -0.47
N LYS A 50 4.20 -17.27 -0.24
CA LYS A 50 5.45 -16.52 -0.01
C LYS A 50 6.21 -17.08 1.19
N PRO A 51 7.55 -17.18 1.09
CA PRO A 51 8.38 -17.66 2.17
C PRO A 51 8.32 -16.72 3.37
N LEU A 52 8.66 -17.25 4.54
CA LEU A 52 8.84 -16.47 5.76
C LEU A 52 10.28 -15.96 5.86
N ASP A 53 10.47 -14.81 6.47
CA ASP A 53 11.76 -14.31 6.90
C ASP A 53 12.20 -14.94 8.23
N ALA A 54 13.39 -14.55 8.72
CA ALA A 54 13.92 -15.06 9.99
C ALA A 54 13.07 -14.67 11.22
N MET A 55 12.16 -13.71 11.08
CA MET A 55 11.25 -13.24 12.13
C MET A 55 9.84 -13.85 11.99
N GLY A 56 9.65 -14.79 11.07
CA GLY A 56 8.35 -15.44 10.84
C GLY A 56 7.34 -14.59 10.08
N ARG A 57 7.77 -13.48 9.45
CA ARG A 57 6.90 -12.62 8.64
C ARG A 57 6.95 -13.06 7.19
N ARG A 58 5.84 -12.92 6.44
CA ARG A 58 5.86 -13.14 4.98
C ARG A 58 6.89 -12.21 4.34
N LYS A 59 7.64 -12.69 3.35
CA LYS A 59 8.55 -11.84 2.55
C LYS A 59 7.76 -10.95 1.58
N THR A 60 6.93 -10.09 2.15
CA THR A 60 6.13 -9.04 1.50
C THR A 60 6.52 -7.73 2.16
N ARG A 61 6.92 -6.74 1.35
CA ARG A 61 7.28 -5.39 1.81
C ARG A 61 6.44 -4.40 1.01
N ILE A 62 5.65 -3.60 1.70
CA ILE A 62 4.75 -2.61 1.11
C ILE A 62 5.13 -1.26 1.71
N VAL A 63 5.41 -0.30 0.84
CA VAL A 63 5.71 1.09 1.23
C VAL A 63 4.59 1.97 0.68
N ALA A 64 3.89 2.67 1.56
CA ALA A 64 2.91 3.67 1.21
C ALA A 64 3.60 5.04 1.12
N ILE A 65 3.40 5.68 -0.03
CA ILE A 65 3.80 7.05 -0.34
C ILE A 65 2.58 7.72 -0.97
N ASP A 66 2.33 8.98 -0.63
CA ASP A 66 1.25 9.77 -1.18
C ASP A 66 1.78 10.79 -2.20
N ALA A 67 1.04 10.92 -3.30
CA ALA A 67 1.31 11.91 -4.31
C ALA A 67 0.40 13.13 -4.07
N LEU A 68 0.86 14.29 -4.54
CA LEU A 68 0.01 15.48 -4.61
C LEU A 68 -1.27 15.21 -5.42
N ASP A 69 -2.42 15.56 -4.86
CA ASP A 69 -3.68 15.52 -5.58
C ASP A 69 -3.78 16.71 -6.54
N CYS A 70 -3.90 16.42 -7.83
CA CYS A 70 -4.08 17.40 -8.90
C CYS A 70 -3.14 18.63 -8.81
N PRO A 71 -1.81 18.46 -8.81
CA PRO A 71 -0.84 19.56 -8.63
C PRO A 71 -0.82 20.61 -9.76
N THR A 72 -1.58 20.40 -10.85
CA THR A 72 -1.66 21.30 -12.02
C THR A 72 -0.30 21.68 -12.59
N LYS A 73 0.14 22.95 -12.49
CA LYS A 73 1.44 23.41 -12.96
C LYS A 73 2.58 23.13 -11.98
N LEU A 74 2.27 22.98 -10.69
CA LEU A 74 3.26 22.77 -9.62
C LEU A 74 4.10 21.51 -9.86
N GLN A 75 3.52 20.46 -10.47
CA GLN A 75 4.25 19.23 -10.82
C GLN A 75 5.43 19.46 -11.78
N TYR A 76 5.46 20.60 -12.48
CA TYR A 76 6.54 20.98 -13.38
C TYR A 76 7.49 22.01 -12.77
N GLU A 77 7.14 22.59 -11.62
CA GLU A 77 7.98 23.54 -10.89
C GLU A 77 8.96 22.78 -9.99
N THR A 78 10.12 23.38 -9.73
CA THR A 78 11.19 22.74 -8.93
C THR A 78 10.70 22.32 -7.54
N SER A 79 9.83 23.11 -6.91
CA SER A 79 9.24 22.81 -5.61
C SER A 79 8.33 21.57 -5.63
N GLY A 80 7.60 21.33 -6.72
CA GLY A 80 6.76 20.13 -6.86
C GLY A 80 7.53 18.88 -7.31
N LEU A 81 8.64 19.05 -8.04
CA LEU A 81 9.52 17.95 -8.45
C LEU A 81 10.41 17.43 -7.31
N LEU A 82 10.78 18.29 -6.37
CA LEU A 82 11.62 17.95 -5.22
C LEU A 82 10.84 17.61 -3.95
N ARG A 83 9.50 17.68 -4.02
CA ARG A 83 8.64 17.27 -2.92
C ARG A 83 8.79 15.78 -2.66
#